data_AF-A0A9E5R2S1-F1
#
_entry.id   AF-A0A9E5R2S1-F1
#
_cell.length_a   1.000
_cell.length_b   1.000
_cell.length_c   1.000
_cell.angle_alpha   90.00
_cell.angle_beta   90.00
_cell.angle_gamma   90.00
#
_symmetry.space_group_name_H-M   'P 1'
#
loop_
_entity.id
_entity.type
_entity.pdbx_description
1 polymer ?
#
loop_
_entity_poly.entity_id
_entity_poly.type
_entity_poly.pdbx_seq_one_letter_code
_entity_poly.pdbx_strand_id
1 'polypeptide(L)'
;MGDSGVVVGNESVAKVHIHVDDPGVPISYAIQLGSITDVVVENMHEQYEAFVRARRTVVNMPTTQLPRVEPGQIGVVAVTAGPGFGQLLADLGVAALVEGGQTNNPSTEEILSQIRGLGTNRVLVLPNNKNIILAAEQAAQLSDGVEVVVVPTRTCRRVWPPCCLSARTKPT
;
A
#
# COMPACT_ATOMS: atom_id res chain seq x y z
N MET A 1 26.02 19.23 11.35
CA MET A 1 24.65 19.63 11.73
C MET A 1 23.71 19.15 10.64
N GLY A 2 23.23 17.90 10.73
CA GLY A 2 22.14 17.28 9.95
C GLY A 2 22.21 17.27 8.43
N ASP A 3 21.61 16.25 7.83
CA ASP A 3 21.54 16.09 6.38
C ASP A 3 20.24 16.65 5.79
N SER A 4 19.19 16.76 6.62
CA SER A 4 17.90 17.33 6.25
C SER A 4 17.19 17.86 7.49
N GLY A 5 16.56 19.02 7.37
CA GLY A 5 15.84 19.67 8.46
C GLY A 5 14.59 20.39 7.97
N VAL A 6 13.52 20.30 8.75
CA VAL A 6 12.26 21.02 8.55
C VAL A 6 11.92 21.76 9.83
N VAL A 7 11.66 23.05 9.73
CA VAL A 7 11.26 23.90 10.85
C VAL A 7 9.88 24.46 10.57
N VAL A 8 8.97 24.28 11.52
CA VAL A 8 7.62 24.85 11.47
C VAL A 8 7.33 25.51 12.79
N GLY A 9 6.92 26.78 12.77
CA GLY A 9 6.72 27.53 14.01
C GLY A 9 6.18 28.93 13.79
N ASN A 10 6.06 29.66 14.90
CA ASN A 10 5.76 31.09 14.95
C ASN A 10 6.86 31.81 15.77
N GLU A 11 6.62 33.06 16.14
CA GLU A 11 7.57 33.91 16.85
C GLU A 11 7.95 33.41 18.26
N SER A 12 7.17 32.49 18.83
CA SER A 12 7.31 32.01 20.22
C SER A 12 7.61 30.52 20.36
N VAL A 13 7.24 29.70 19.37
CA VAL A 13 7.40 28.24 19.39
C VAL A 13 7.82 27.75 18.01
N ALA A 14 8.85 26.91 17.96
CA ALA A 14 9.28 26.21 16.77
C ALA A 14 9.35 24.70 17.00
N LYS A 15 8.76 23.93 16.09
CA LYS A 15 8.94 22.48 15.98
C LYS A 15 9.99 22.22 14.91
N VAL A 16 11.07 21.57 15.32
CA VAL A 16 12.19 21.23 14.44
C VAL A 16 12.22 19.72 14.26
N HIS A 17 12.15 19.26 13.02
CA HIS A 17 12.45 17.89 12.65
C HIS A 17 13.80 17.90 11.94
N ILE A 18 14.77 17.13 12.41
CA ILE A 18 16.08 17.03 11.79
C ILE A 18 16.55 15.58 11.75
N HIS A 19 17.14 15.18 10.63
CA HIS A 19 17.83 13.91 10.51
C HIS A 19 19.31 14.13 10.83
N VAL A 20 19.82 13.44 11.84
CA VAL A 20 21.19 13.56 12.34
C VAL A 20 21.71 12.20 12.77
N ASP A 21 23.02 12.00 12.64
CA ASP A 21 23.70 10.82 13.19
C ASP A 21 23.78 10.87 14.73
N ASP A 22 24.04 12.07 15.28
CA ASP A 22 24.10 12.32 16.72
C ASP A 22 22.98 13.30 17.16
N PRO A 23 21.92 12.80 17.82
CA PRO A 23 20.83 13.65 18.31
C PRO A 23 21.25 14.55 19.49
N GLY A 24 22.38 14.29 20.15
CA GLY A 24 22.85 15.09 21.27
C GLY A 24 23.28 16.51 20.86
N VAL A 25 23.81 16.66 19.65
CA VAL A 25 24.27 17.95 19.11
C VAL A 25 23.12 18.96 18.96
N PRO A 26 22.02 18.67 18.23
CA PRO A 26 20.93 19.63 18.08
C PRO A 26 20.17 19.88 19.38
N ILE A 27 20.03 18.89 20.26
CA ILE A 27 19.36 19.06 21.57
C ILE A 27 20.15 20.03 22.44
N SER A 28 21.47 19.81 22.56
CA SER A 28 22.35 20.66 23.36
C SER A 28 22.37 22.10 22.84
N TYR A 29 22.34 22.27 21.52
CA TYR A 29 22.24 23.59 20.90
C TYR A 29 20.88 24.26 21.17
N ALA A 30 19.77 23.53 21.09
CA ALA A 30 18.44 24.07 21.35
C ALA A 30 18.26 24.54 22.80
N ILE A 31 18.87 23.85 23.78
CA ILE A 31 18.86 24.27 25.20
C ILE A 31 19.56 25.62 25.41
N GLN A 32 20.57 25.94 24.60
CA GLN A 32 21.26 27.24 24.69
C GLN A 32 20.39 28.39 24.18
N LEU A 33 19.42 28.10 23.30
CA LEU A 33 18.55 29.10 22.68
C LEU A 33 17.22 29.28 23.44
N GLY A 34 16.81 28.31 24.25
CA GLY A 34 15.56 28.38 25.00
C GLY A 34 15.21 27.07 25.69
N SER A 35 13.94 26.93 26.08
CA SER A 35 13.43 25.73 26.74
C SER A 35 12.83 24.74 25.74
N ILE A 36 13.19 23.47 25.85
CA ILE A 36 12.61 22.39 25.06
C ILE A 36 11.44 21.78 25.84
N THR A 37 10.26 21.69 25.21
CA THR A 37 9.05 21.14 25.84
C THR A 37 8.83 19.65 25.52
N ASP A 38 9.23 19.22 24.33
CA ASP A 38 9.02 17.84 23.86
C ASP A 38 10.17 17.41 22.95
N VAL A 39 10.63 16.16 23.09
CA VAL A 39 11.73 15.59 22.32
C VAL A 39 11.37 14.16 21.93
N VAL A 40 11.37 13.91 20.62
CA VAL A 40 11.20 12.58 20.05
C VAL A 40 12.46 12.24 19.25
N VAL A 41 13.14 11.16 19.64
CA VAL A 41 14.31 10.64 18.93
C VAL A 41 13.95 9.27 18.37
N GLU A 42 14.03 9.13 17.05
CA GLU A 42 13.69 7.90 16.35
C GLU A 42 14.90 7.32 15.64
N ASN A 43 15.13 6.01 15.79
CA ASN A 43 16.18 5.31 15.07
C ASN A 43 15.65 4.81 13.72
N MET A 44 15.96 5.56 12.67
CA MET A 44 15.54 5.24 11.30
C MET A 44 16.09 3.90 10.80
N HIS A 45 17.28 3.48 11.26
CA HIS A 45 17.85 2.17 10.91
C HIS A 45 17.01 1.04 11.51
N GLU A 46 16.68 1.15 12.80
CA GLU A 46 15.84 0.15 13.47
C GLU A 46 14.43 0.09 12.88
N GLN A 47 13.84 1.25 12.57
CA GLN A 47 12.55 1.32 11.88
C GLN A 47 12.60 0.67 10.49
N TYR A 48 13.66 0.93 9.73
CA TYR A 48 13.87 0.29 8.43
C TYR A 48 14.05 -1.23 8.56
N GLU A 49 14.86 -1.69 9.51
CA GLU A 49 15.04 -3.12 9.77
C GLU A 49 13.75 -3.80 10.25
N ALA A 50 12.96 -3.13 11.09
CA ALA A 50 11.65 -3.60 11.52
C ALA A 50 10.67 -3.70 10.33
N PHE A 51 10.67 -2.70 9.44
CA PHE A 51 9.88 -2.72 8.21
C PHE A 51 10.30 -3.87 7.27
N VAL A 52 11.61 -4.05 7.06
CA VAL A 52 12.14 -5.15 6.23
C VAL A 52 11.84 -6.51 6.86
N ARG A 53 11.98 -6.66 8.18
CA ARG A 53 11.62 -7.89 8.89
C ARG A 53 10.14 -8.18 8.78
N ALA A 54 9.27 -7.20 8.98
CA ALA A 54 7.82 -7.34 8.81
C ALA A 54 7.45 -7.79 7.39
N ARG A 55 8.12 -7.27 6.35
CA ARG A 55 7.92 -7.76 4.97
C ARG A 55 8.39 -9.20 4.81
N ARG A 56 9.50 -9.61 5.43
CA ARG A 56 9.99 -11.00 5.37
C ARG A 56 9.10 -11.98 6.14
N THR A 57 8.57 -11.63 7.31
CA THR A 57 7.64 -12.49 8.06
C THR A 57 6.31 -12.66 7.34
N VAL A 58 5.89 -11.67 6.56
CA VAL A 58 4.70 -11.76 5.71
C VAL A 58 4.86 -12.80 4.59
N VAL A 59 6.06 -12.98 4.04
CA VAL A 59 6.36 -14.05 3.07
C VAL A 59 6.26 -15.45 3.72
N ASN A 60 6.33 -15.53 5.07
CA ASN A 60 6.25 -16.75 5.87
C ASN A 60 4.93 -16.93 6.64
N MET A 61 3.92 -16.09 6.39
CA MET A 61 2.56 -16.36 6.89
C MET A 61 2.05 -17.66 6.26
N PRO A 62 1.23 -18.46 6.97
CA PRO A 62 0.64 -19.66 6.38
C PRO A 62 -0.01 -19.24 5.06
N THR A 63 0.35 -19.92 3.98
CA THR A 63 -0.19 -19.70 2.65
C THR A 63 -1.69 -19.60 2.80
N THR A 64 -2.25 -18.41 2.64
CA THR A 64 -3.70 -18.25 2.61
C THR A 64 -4.17 -19.25 1.56
N GLN A 65 -5.02 -20.20 1.95
CA GLN A 65 -5.49 -21.22 1.04
C GLN A 65 -6.36 -20.52 0.00
N LEU A 66 -5.71 -20.09 -1.08
CA LEU A 66 -6.39 -19.54 -2.23
C LEU A 66 -7.27 -20.66 -2.80
N PRO A 67 -8.55 -20.38 -3.09
CA PRO A 67 -9.41 -21.37 -3.70
C PRO A 67 -8.81 -21.84 -5.02
N ARG A 68 -8.73 -23.17 -5.20
CA ARG A 68 -8.36 -23.75 -6.49
C ARG A 68 -9.47 -23.47 -7.49
N VAL A 69 -9.10 -22.91 -8.62
CA VAL A 69 -10.00 -22.65 -9.74
C VAL A 69 -9.93 -23.84 -10.67
N GLU A 70 -11.07 -24.45 -10.96
CA GLU A 70 -11.16 -25.55 -11.93
C GLU A 70 -11.21 -25.01 -13.36
N PRO A 71 -10.77 -25.78 -14.37
CA PRO A 71 -10.87 -25.39 -15.78
C PRO A 71 -12.32 -25.03 -16.15
N GLY A 72 -12.54 -23.80 -16.61
CA GLY A 72 -13.85 -23.28 -17.00
C GLY A 72 -14.54 -22.40 -15.94
N GLN A 73 -14.01 -22.34 -14.73
CA GLN A 73 -14.41 -21.35 -13.71
C GLN A 73 -13.69 -20.02 -13.91
N ILE A 74 -14.29 -18.93 -13.46
CA ILE A 74 -13.66 -17.60 -13.54
C ILE A 74 -12.65 -17.50 -12.41
N GLY A 75 -11.37 -17.34 -12.75
CA GLY A 75 -10.32 -17.02 -11.79
C GLY A 75 -10.22 -15.52 -11.58
N VAL A 76 -9.89 -15.09 -10.36
CA VAL A 76 -9.68 -13.67 -10.05
C VAL A 76 -8.24 -13.47 -9.60
N VAL A 77 -7.53 -12.55 -10.25
CA VAL A 77 -6.20 -12.07 -9.87
C VAL A 77 -6.36 -10.66 -9.32
N ALA A 78 -6.00 -10.42 -8.06
CA ALA A 78 -6.09 -9.09 -7.46
C ALA A 78 -4.72 -8.53 -7.11
N VAL A 79 -4.53 -7.23 -7.36
CA VAL A 79 -3.30 -6.54 -6.99
C VAL A 79 -3.49 -5.80 -5.68
N THR A 80 -2.66 -6.07 -4.67
CA THR A 80 -2.90 -5.63 -3.29
C THR A 80 -1.73 -4.85 -2.71
N ALA A 81 -2.04 -3.80 -1.95
CA ALA A 81 -1.04 -2.91 -1.33
C ALA A 81 -0.51 -3.44 0.01
N GLY A 82 -0.40 -4.77 0.12
CA GLY A 82 0.12 -5.45 1.30
C GLY A 82 -0.77 -6.58 1.81
N PRO A 83 -0.27 -7.34 2.80
CA PRO A 83 -0.81 -8.64 3.19
C PRO A 83 -2.18 -8.59 3.84
N GLY A 84 -2.50 -7.54 4.59
CA GLY A 84 -3.81 -7.42 5.23
C GLY A 84 -4.95 -7.37 4.20
N PHE A 85 -4.77 -6.60 3.12
CA PHE A 85 -5.71 -6.59 2.00
C PHE A 85 -5.65 -7.90 1.19
N GLY A 86 -4.47 -8.50 1.06
CA GLY A 86 -4.30 -9.83 0.46
C GLY A 86 -5.18 -10.88 1.13
N GLN A 87 -5.13 -10.97 2.46
CA GLN A 87 -5.92 -11.92 3.24
C GLN A 87 -7.43 -11.70 3.04
N LEU A 88 -7.90 -10.46 3.14
CA LEU A 88 -9.31 -10.13 2.93
C LEU A 88 -9.80 -10.52 1.53
N LEU A 89 -8.98 -10.31 0.50
CA LEU A 89 -9.33 -10.63 -0.87
C LEU A 89 -9.32 -12.14 -1.12
N ALA A 90 -8.37 -12.86 -0.53
CA ALA A 90 -8.37 -14.32 -0.57
C ALA A 90 -9.64 -14.90 0.10
N ASP A 91 -10.07 -14.36 1.25
CA ASP A 91 -11.30 -14.77 1.93
C ASP A 91 -12.56 -14.50 1.07
N LEU A 92 -12.51 -13.48 0.20
CA LEU A 92 -13.56 -13.15 -0.77
C LEU A 92 -13.52 -14.01 -2.05
N GLY A 93 -12.60 -14.96 -2.14
CA GLY A 93 -12.51 -15.91 -3.24
C GLY A 93 -11.57 -15.50 -4.38
N VAL A 94 -10.65 -14.57 -4.13
CA VAL A 94 -9.56 -14.29 -5.09
C VAL A 94 -8.64 -15.50 -5.18
N ALA A 95 -8.30 -15.89 -6.40
CA ALA A 95 -7.54 -17.11 -6.69
C ALA A 95 -6.03 -16.88 -6.79
N ALA A 96 -5.60 -15.65 -7.08
CA ALA A 96 -4.19 -15.25 -7.07
C ALA A 96 -4.02 -13.80 -6.64
N LEU A 97 -2.93 -13.53 -5.93
CA LEU A 97 -2.60 -12.21 -5.39
C LEU A 97 -1.26 -11.74 -5.97
N VAL A 98 -1.23 -10.49 -6.42
CA VAL A 98 -0.01 -9.81 -6.83
C VAL A 98 0.23 -8.66 -5.85
N GLU A 99 1.44 -8.54 -5.31
CA GLU A 99 1.79 -7.37 -4.52
C GLU A 99 1.98 -6.15 -5.43
N GLY A 100 1.27 -5.07 -5.16
CA GLY A 100 1.41 -3.83 -5.89
C GLY A 100 0.78 -2.65 -5.15
N GLY A 101 1.32 -1.45 -5.34
CA GLY A 101 0.87 -0.24 -4.66
C GLY A 101 1.35 1.02 -5.40
N GLN A 102 1.24 2.18 -4.75
CA GLN A 102 1.60 3.46 -5.40
C GLN A 102 3.08 3.54 -5.80
N THR A 103 3.96 2.94 -4.99
CA THR A 103 5.42 2.96 -5.18
C THR A 103 5.99 1.62 -5.62
N ASN A 104 5.19 0.55 -5.62
CA ASN A 104 5.59 -0.80 -6.03
C ASN A 104 4.67 -1.25 -7.15
N ASN A 105 5.06 -1.05 -8.41
CA ASN A 105 4.24 -1.47 -9.56
C ASN A 105 4.73 -2.84 -10.04
N PRO A 106 3.89 -3.89 -10.00
CA PRO A 106 4.26 -5.18 -10.55
C PRO A 106 4.49 -5.06 -12.05
N SER A 107 5.39 -5.89 -12.56
CA SER A 107 5.66 -5.98 -13.99
C SER A 107 4.55 -6.74 -14.72
N THR A 108 4.47 -6.52 -16.03
CA THR A 108 3.56 -7.28 -16.92
C THR A 108 3.80 -8.79 -16.80
N GLU A 109 5.05 -9.22 -16.70
CA GLU A 109 5.42 -10.63 -16.58
C GLU A 109 4.96 -11.24 -15.25
N GLU A 110 5.07 -10.49 -14.15
CA GLU A 110 4.58 -10.95 -12.85
C GLU A 110 3.07 -11.19 -12.88
N ILE A 111 2.29 -10.28 -13.49
CA ILE A 111 0.84 -10.44 -13.63
C ILE A 111 0.52 -11.63 -14.55
N LEU A 112 1.22 -11.74 -15.69
CA LEU A 112 1.05 -12.82 -16.66
C LEU A 112 1.33 -14.20 -16.04
N SER A 113 2.37 -14.30 -15.21
CA SER A 113 2.71 -15.54 -14.50
C SER A 113 1.58 -16.03 -13.60
N GLN A 114 0.88 -15.11 -12.91
CA GLN A 114 -0.25 -15.45 -12.06
C GLN A 114 -1.46 -15.88 -12.88
N ILE A 115 -1.75 -15.20 -14.00
CA ILE A 115 -2.85 -15.57 -14.90
C ILE A 115 -2.65 -17.01 -15.42
N ARG A 116 -1.45 -17.33 -15.91
CA ARG A 116 -1.12 -18.66 -16.43
C ARG A 116 -1.13 -19.74 -15.34
N GLY A 117 -0.76 -19.38 -14.11
CA GLY A 117 -0.74 -20.30 -12.96
C GLY A 117 -2.12 -20.77 -12.50
N LEU A 118 -3.21 -20.09 -12.87
CA LEU A 118 -4.57 -20.43 -12.43
C LEU A 118 -5.18 -21.64 -13.13
N GLY A 119 -4.65 -22.06 -14.29
CA GLY A 119 -5.15 -23.24 -15.01
C GLY A 119 -6.58 -23.10 -15.54
N THR A 120 -7.09 -21.87 -15.69
CA THR A 120 -8.40 -21.58 -16.27
C THR A 120 -8.28 -20.69 -17.51
N ASN A 121 -9.30 -20.76 -18.37
CA ASN A 121 -9.38 -19.99 -19.61
C ASN A 121 -10.13 -18.67 -19.43
N ARG A 122 -10.56 -18.33 -18.21
CA ARG A 122 -11.28 -17.07 -17.91
C ARG A 122 -10.73 -16.43 -16.65
N VAL A 123 -10.16 -15.23 -16.78
CA VAL A 123 -9.52 -14.53 -15.67
C VAL A 123 -9.95 -13.07 -15.58
N LEU A 124 -10.30 -12.63 -14.37
CA LEU A 124 -10.53 -11.23 -14.04
C LEU A 124 -9.29 -10.67 -13.34
N VAL A 125 -8.76 -9.56 -13.83
CA VAL A 125 -7.63 -8.87 -13.19
C VAL A 125 -8.13 -7.58 -12.53
N LEU A 126 -7.87 -7.43 -11.23
CA LEU A 126 -8.28 -6.29 -10.40
C LEU A 126 -7.04 -5.43 -10.04
N PRO A 127 -6.61 -4.50 -10.91
CA PRO A 127 -5.52 -3.58 -10.59
C PRO A 127 -5.98 -2.53 -9.58
N ASN A 128 -5.11 -2.17 -8.64
CA ASN A 128 -5.45 -1.25 -7.54
C ASN A 128 -5.16 0.23 -7.81
N ASN A 129 -4.39 0.54 -8.84
CA ASN A 129 -4.05 1.90 -9.20
C ASN A 129 -3.79 2.06 -10.70
N LYS A 130 -3.80 3.30 -11.17
CA LYS A 130 -3.69 3.67 -12.59
C LYS A 130 -2.39 3.20 -13.26
N ASN A 131 -1.30 3.10 -12.53
CA ASN A 131 0.00 2.69 -13.09
C ASN A 131 0.04 1.17 -13.37
N ILE A 132 -0.80 0.39 -12.70
CA ILE A 132 -0.88 -1.07 -12.83
C ILE A 132 -1.88 -1.49 -13.92
N ILE A 133 -2.85 -0.62 -14.26
CA ILE A 133 -3.83 -0.89 -15.32
C ILE A 133 -3.11 -1.20 -16.64
N LEU A 134 -2.12 -0.39 -17.01
CA LEU A 134 -1.37 -0.59 -18.26
C LEU A 134 -0.63 -1.94 -18.30
N ALA A 135 0.02 -2.32 -17.20
CA ALA A 135 0.71 -3.61 -17.08
C ALA A 135 -0.28 -4.77 -17.14
N ALA A 136 -1.45 -4.63 -16.52
CA ALA A 136 -2.52 -5.64 -16.55
C ALA A 136 -3.13 -5.80 -17.96
N GLU A 137 -3.34 -4.69 -18.69
CA GLU A 137 -3.83 -4.72 -20.07
C GLU A 137 -2.82 -5.37 -21.02
N GLN A 138 -1.52 -5.08 -20.84
CA GLN A 138 -0.47 -5.75 -21.60
C GLN A 138 -0.42 -7.25 -21.28
N ALA A 139 -0.56 -7.63 -20.01
CA ALA A 139 -0.59 -9.04 -19.63
C ALA A 139 -1.80 -9.75 -20.23
N ALA A 140 -2.97 -9.09 -20.30
CA ALA A 140 -4.16 -9.60 -20.97
C ALA A 140 -3.92 -9.86 -22.46
N GLN A 141 -3.19 -8.97 -23.15
CA GLN A 141 -2.85 -9.16 -24.57
C GLN A 141 -1.86 -10.29 -24.82
N LEU A 142 -0.96 -10.57 -23.88
CA LEU A 142 0.05 -11.64 -23.95
C LEU A 142 -0.46 -13.01 -23.45
N SER A 143 -1.72 -13.06 -22.99
CA SER A 143 -2.35 -14.26 -22.44
C SER A 143 -3.05 -15.06 -23.55
N ASP A 144 -2.26 -15.72 -24.40
CA ASP A 144 -2.79 -16.57 -25.46
C ASP A 144 -3.62 -17.74 -24.89
N GLY A 145 -4.84 -17.90 -25.38
CA GLY A 145 -5.75 -18.99 -24.97
C GLY A 145 -6.52 -18.76 -23.66
N VAL A 146 -6.35 -17.60 -23.01
CA VAL A 146 -7.08 -17.21 -21.80
C VAL A 146 -7.85 -15.91 -22.06
N GLU A 147 -9.15 -15.92 -21.82
CA GLU A 147 -9.99 -14.73 -21.82
C GLU A 147 -9.71 -13.91 -20.56
N VAL A 148 -8.95 -12.82 -20.70
CA VAL A 148 -8.58 -11.93 -19.60
C VAL A 148 -9.36 -10.61 -19.69
N VAL A 149 -10.07 -10.25 -18.62
CA VAL A 149 -10.75 -8.96 -18.49
C VAL A 149 -10.13 -8.16 -17.34
N VAL A 150 -9.63 -6.98 -17.66
CA VAL A 150 -9.12 -6.03 -16.66
C VAL A 150 -10.27 -5.18 -16.15
N VAL A 151 -10.53 -5.23 -14.84
CA VAL A 151 -11.56 -4.42 -14.18
C VAL A 151 -10.88 -3.43 -13.26
N PRO A 152 -10.69 -2.16 -13.69
CA PRO A 152 -10.02 -1.16 -12.89
C PRO A 152 -10.69 -0.95 -11.53
N THR A 153 -9.95 -1.17 -10.45
CA THR A 153 -10.44 -0.84 -9.11
C THR A 153 -9.89 0.52 -8.68
N ARG A 154 -10.64 1.20 -7.82
CA ARG A 154 -10.22 2.47 -7.22
C ARG A 154 -10.29 2.33 -5.72
N THR A 155 -9.20 2.67 -5.03
CA THR A 155 -9.25 2.86 -3.58
C THR A 155 -10.23 3.99 -3.29
N CYS A 156 -11.33 3.70 -2.59
CA CYS A 156 -12.23 4.73 -2.10
C CYS A 156 -11.50 5.48 -0.98
N ARG A 157 -10.86 6.61 -1.30
CA ARG A 157 -10.27 7.51 -0.31
C ARG A 157 -11.43 8.27 0.35
N ARG A 158 -12.14 7.64 1.28
CA ARG A 158 -13.24 8.24 2.01
C ARG A 158 -12.70 9.27 3.00
N VAL A 159 -12.41 10.47 2.50
CA VAL A 159 -12.61 11.68 3.31
C VAL A 159 -14.11 11.84 3.35
N TRP A 160 -14.76 11.47 4.44
CA TRP A 160 -16.14 11.88 4.66
C TRP A 160 -16.11 13.40 4.83
N PRO A 161 -16.67 14.21 3.90
CA PRO A 161 -16.87 15.61 4.22
C PRO A 161 -17.80 15.66 5.45
N PRO A 162 -17.55 16.53 6.44
CA PRO A 162 -18.35 16.61 7.67
C PRO A 162 -19.83 17.00 7.47
N CYS A 163 -20.37 16.99 6.25
CA CYS A 163 -21.66 17.59 5.92
C CYS A 163 -22.84 16.60 5.75
N CYS A 164 -22.65 15.29 5.90
CA CYS A 164 -23.76 14.32 5.75
C CYS A 164 -24.54 14.02 7.05
N LEU A 165 -24.39 14.82 8.11
CA LEU A 165 -25.36 14.90 9.20
C LEU A 165 -26.13 16.23 9.16
N SER A 166 -27.02 16.38 8.17
CA SER A 166 -28.24 17.16 8.40
C SER A 166 -29.40 16.45 7.73
N ALA A 167 -30.14 15.70 8.54
CA ALA A 167 -31.48 15.28 8.21
C ALA A 167 -32.32 16.56 8.04
N ARG A 168 -32.56 16.97 6.79
CA ARG A 168 -33.61 17.94 6.48
C ARG A 168 -34.94 17.21 6.45
N THR A 169 -35.58 17.10 7.61
CA THR A 169 -37.04 16.97 7.68
C THR A 169 -37.63 18.28 7.16
N LYS A 170 -38.32 18.24 6.01
CA LYS A 170 -39.19 19.34 5.56
C LYS A 170 -40.41 19.38 6.48
N PRO A 171 -40.77 20.52 7.10
CA PRO A 171 -42.13 20.76 7.54
C PRO A 171 -42.94 21.37 6.40
N THR A 172 -44.17 20.89 6.28
CA THR A 172 -45.30 21.51 5.57
C THR A 172 -45.70 22.83 6.21
#